data_AF-A0AB33KKP4-F1
#
_entry.id   AF-A0AB33KKP4-F1
#
_cell.length_a   1.000
_cell.length_b   1.000
_cell.length_c   1.000
_cell.angle_alpha   90.00
_cell.angle_beta   90.00
_cell.angle_gamma   90.00
#
_symmetry.space_group_name_H-M   'P 1'
#
loop_
_entity.id
_entity.type
_entity.pdbx_description
1 polymer ?
#
loop_
_entity_poly.entity_id
_entity_poly.type
_entity_poly.pdbx_seq_one_letter_code
_entity_poly.pdbx_strand_id
1 'polypeptide(L)' 'MPFKAGDKVRIVSCEDDPRAAGRTGRIVDEVPPGPLTGGRWTVHGIGLLIGPALCHTSELRPT' A
#
# COMPACT_ATOMS: atom_id res chain seq x y z
N MET A 1 -5.96 13.49 1.99
CA MET A 1 -7.13 12.65 2.36
C MET A 1 -6.64 11.22 2.45
N PRO A 2 -7.11 10.40 3.41
CA PRO A 2 -6.76 8.98 3.46
C PRO A 2 -7.25 8.28 2.18
N PHE A 3 -6.56 7.21 1.80
CA PHE A 3 -6.98 6.38 0.67
C PHE A 3 -8.28 5.62 1.01
N LYS A 4 -8.88 5.03 -0.01
CA LYS A 4 -10.06 4.16 0.09
C LYS A 4 -9.79 2.84 -0.61
N ALA A 5 -10.53 1.80 -0.23
CA ALA A 5 -10.52 0.53 -0.95
C ALA A 5 -10.73 0.75 -2.46
N GLY A 6 -9.88 0.12 -3.25
CA GLY A 6 -9.87 0.21 -4.72
C GLY A 6 -8.98 1.32 -5.30
N ASP A 7 -8.57 2.31 -4.49
CA ASP A 7 -7.69 3.40 -4.93
C ASP A 7 -6.39 2.85 -5.50
N LYS A 8 -6.02 3.31 -6.69
CA LYS A 8 -4.72 2.99 -7.28
C LYS A 8 -3.65 3.88 -6.65
N VAL A 9 -2.57 3.24 -6.21
CA VAL A 9 -1.46 3.93 -5.57
C VAL A 9 -0.13 3.45 -6.15
N ARG A 10 0.80 4.39 -6.32
CA ARG A 10 2.21 4.12 -6.57
C ARG A 10 2.93 4.05 -5.23
N ILE A 11 3.69 2.98 -5.05
CA ILE A 11 4.55 2.76 -3.90
C ILE A 11 5.88 3.48 -4.20
N VAL A 12 6.24 4.48 -3.39
CA VAL A 12 7.52 5.21 -3.55
C VAL A 12 8.64 4.61 -2.70
N SER A 13 8.28 4.02 -1.58
CA SER A 13 9.11 3.18 -0.70
C SER A 13 8.18 2.16 -0.03
N CYS A 14 8.70 1.11 0.59
CA CYS A 14 7.90 0.29 1.49
C CYS A 14 8.86 -0.45 2.44
N GLU A 15 8.75 -0.18 3.73
CA GLU A 15 9.58 -0.84 4.76
C GLU A 15 9.29 -2.35 4.85
N ASP A 16 8.02 -2.74 4.67
CA ASP A 16 7.57 -4.13 4.75
C ASP A 16 8.16 -5.01 3.62
N ASP A 17 8.15 -4.50 2.38
CA ASP A 17 8.81 -5.16 1.24
C ASP A 17 9.47 -4.12 0.31
N PRO A 18 10.81 -3.96 0.37
CA PRO A 18 11.54 -3.03 -0.49
C PRO A 18 11.35 -3.27 -1.99
N ARG A 19 10.98 -4.49 -2.41
CA ARG A 19 10.75 -4.85 -3.83
C ARG A 19 9.45 -4.25 -4.38
N ALA A 20 8.57 -3.76 -3.51
CA ALA A 20 7.34 -3.08 -3.87
C ALA A 20 7.59 -1.64 -4.34
N ALA A 21 8.73 -1.03 -3.98
CA ALA A 21 9.07 0.32 -4.37
C ALA A 21 9.10 0.48 -5.91
N GLY A 22 8.48 1.56 -6.39
CA GLY A 22 8.33 1.87 -7.81
C GLY A 22 7.15 1.19 -8.49
N ARG A 23 6.45 0.27 -7.82
CA ARG A 23 5.30 -0.45 -8.38
C ARG A 23 3.99 0.28 -8.11
N THR A 24 2.96 -0.06 -8.89
CA THR A 24 1.60 0.42 -8.69
C THR A 24 0.73 -0.74 -8.25
N GLY A 25 -0.13 -0.50 -7.27
CA GLY A 25 -1.11 -1.45 -6.79
C GLY A 25 -2.42 -0.77 -6.41
N ARG A 26 -3.22 -1.45 -5.60
CA ARG A 26 -4.50 -0.95 -5.10
C ARG A 26 -4.62 -1.14 -3.61
N ILE A 27 -5.21 -0.16 -2.95
CA ILE A 27 -5.61 -0.29 -1.56
C ILE A 27 -6.74 -1.32 -1.45
N VAL A 28 -6.63 -2.25 -0.51
CA VAL A 28 -7.70 -3.21 -0.22
C VAL A 28 -8.40 -2.94 1.11
N ASP A 29 -7.84 -2.07 1.95
CA ASP A 29 -8.44 -1.75 3.23
C ASP A 29 -9.70 -0.87 3.06
N GLU A 30 -10.79 -1.30 3.67
CA GLU A 30 -12.06 -0.57 3.70
C GLU A 30 -12.06 0.58 4.71
N VAL A 31 -11.16 0.51 5.70
CA VAL A 31 -11.01 1.49 6.78
C VAL A 31 -9.57 1.99 6.87
N PRO A 32 -9.34 3.20 7.40
CA PRO A 32 -7.99 3.71 7.62
C PRO A 32 -7.14 2.81 8.52
N PRO A 33 -5.81 2.75 8.30
CA PRO A 33 -4.88 1.99 9.12
C PRO A 33 -4.95 2.34 10.59
N GLY A 34 -4.87 1.31 11.43
CA GLY A 34 -4.90 1.44 12.88
C GLY A 34 -3.73 0.72 13.56
N PRO A 35 -3.74 0.64 14.90
CA PRO A 35 -2.68 -0.03 15.66
C PRO A 35 -2.46 -1.49 15.25
N LEU A 36 -3.53 -2.19 14.83
CA LEU A 36 -3.47 -3.58 14.41
C LEU A 36 -2.72 -3.80 13.09
N THR A 37 -2.65 -2.78 12.22
CA THR A 37 -1.85 -2.81 10.98
C THR A 37 -0.55 -2.01 11.10
N GLY A 38 -0.20 -1.58 12.31
CA GLY A 38 0.95 -0.69 12.55
C GLY A 38 0.83 0.66 11.84
N GLY A 39 -0.39 1.12 11.54
CA GLY A 39 -0.60 2.35 10.76
C GLY A 39 -0.21 2.24 9.28
N ARG A 40 -0.20 1.03 8.72
CA ARG A 40 0.10 0.74 7.31
C ARG A 40 -1.14 0.32 6.53
N TRP A 41 -1.15 0.69 5.25
CA TRP A 41 -2.13 0.28 4.26
C TRP A 41 -1.69 -0.98 3.55
N THR A 42 -2.62 -1.89 3.30
CA THR A 42 -2.44 -3.07 2.46
C THR A 42 -2.58 -2.69 1.00
N VAL A 43 -1.48 -2.79 0.26
CA VAL A 43 -1.45 -2.58 -1.18
C VAL A 43 -1.33 -3.93 -1.90
N HIS A 44 -2.31 -4.25 -2.73
CA HIS A 44 -2.34 -5.49 -3.50
C HIS A 44 -2.19 -5.25 -5.00
N GLY A 45 -1.95 -6.31 -5.77
CA GLY A 45 -1.80 -6.22 -7.23
C GLY A 45 -0.49 -5.59 -7.68
N ILE A 46 0.55 -5.64 -6.85
CA ILE A 46 1.88 -5.07 -7.13
C ILE A 46 2.79 -6.02 -7.92
N GLY A 47 2.30 -7.18 -8.34
CA GLY A 47 3.02 -8.11 -9.23
C GLY A 47 2.55 -9.54 -9.04
N LEU A 48 2.92 -10.42 -9.99
CA LEU A 48 2.55 -11.84 -9.94
C LEU A 48 3.30 -12.62 -8.85
N LEU A 49 4.54 -12.22 -8.57
CA LEU A 49 5.47 -12.91 -7.66
C LEU A 49 5.70 -12.14 -6.35
N ILE A 50 4.95 -11.07 -6.11
CA ILE A 50 5.04 -10.27 -4.89
C ILE A 50 3.66 -10.26 -4.26
N GLY A 51 3.59 -10.66 -3.00
CA GLY A 51 2.36 -10.62 -2.22
C GLY A 51 1.87 -9.18 -1.97
N PRO A 52 0.75 -9.01 -1.27
CA PRO A 52 0.38 -7.70 -0.74
C PRO A 52 1.50 -7.13 0.13
N ALA A 53 1.71 -5.82 0.06
CA ALA A 53 2.68 -5.10 0.90
C ALA A 53 1.97 -4.15 1.85
N LEU A 54 2.46 -4.03 3.07
CA LEU A 54 1.97 -3.09 4.07
C LEU A 54 2.85 -1.83 4.04
N CYS A 55 2.33 -0.72 3.53
CA CYS A 55 3.11 0.53 3.44
C CYS A 55 2.41 1.69 4.18
N HIS A 56 3.19 2.57 4.79
CA HIS A 56 2.64 3.77 5.44
C HIS A 56 2.06 4.75 4.41
N THR A 57 1.18 5.63 4.87
CA THR A 57 0.59 6.67 4.00
C THR A 57 1.65 7.55 3.33
N SER A 58 2.77 7.83 4.00
CA SER A 58 3.90 8.60 3.46
C SER A 58 4.65 7.90 2.32
N GLU A 59 4.51 6.58 2.24
CA GLU A 59 5.17 5.72 1.27
C GLU A 59 4.35 5.49 0.00
N LEU A 60 3.14 6.06 -0.04
CA LEU A 60 2.17 5.90 -1.12
C LEU A 60 1.84 7.23 -1.77
N ARG A 61 1.62 7.19 -3.09
CA ARG A 61 1.14 8.34 -3.87
C ARG A 61 -0.07 7.92 -4.70
N PRO A 62 -1.12 8.75 -4.78
CA PRO A 62 -2.21 8.50 -5.72
C PRO A 62 -1.68 8.50 -7.16
N THR A 63 -2.26 7.65 -8.01
CA THR A 63 -1.92 7.53 -9.44
C THR A 63 -3.07 8.00 -10.30
#